data_AF-A0A0G0NMU9-F1
#
_entry.id   AF-A0A0G0NMU9-F1
#
_cell.length_a   1.000
_cell.length_b   1.000
_cell.length_c   1.000
_cell.angle_alpha   90.00
_cell.angle_beta   90.00
_cell.angle_gamma   90.00
#
_symmetry.space_group_name_H-M   'P 1'
#
loop_
_entity.id
_entity.type
_entity.pdbx_description
1 polymer ?
#
loop_
_entity_poly.entity_id
_entity_poly.type
_entity_poly.pdbx_seq_one_letter_code
_entity_poly.pdbx_strand_id
1 'polypeptide(L)'
;MLSKVVDEISETVVSAIKGADDILSSLRQVVKNQVLGSLKDVSEAGGAVMGVVSDTVAGAVTGASKVGVSVVDAAKNSVSAAINGVAEAGGDVMEAVSQSASGAVKGAADVGGDVANVAVSAVESAIETAGNLGQDTTDAAKNAILGVVKVAEEVGGETSQTVKNALLSAVSLPKEVVETLLKGKKDKA
;
A
#
# COMPACT_ATOMS: atom_id res chain seq x y z
N MET A 1 -2.79 9.94 13.30
CA MET A 1 -2.73 9.18 14.56
C MET A 1 -2.82 7.73 14.15
N LEU A 2 -1.78 6.96 14.42
CA LEU A 2 -1.72 5.55 14.07
C LEU A 2 -2.81 4.78 14.82
N SER A 3 -3.42 3.78 14.18
CA SER A 3 -4.27 2.85 14.90
C SER A 3 -3.39 1.90 15.71
N LYS A 4 -3.93 1.39 16.82
CA LYS A 4 -3.21 0.43 17.69
C LYS A 4 -2.66 -0.77 16.90
N VAL A 5 -3.41 -1.25 15.91
CA VAL A 5 -3.00 -2.35 15.02
C VAL A 5 -1.77 -1.98 14.20
N VAL A 6 -1.75 -0.78 13.62
CA VAL A 6 -0.62 -0.31 12.80
C VAL A 6 0.64 -0.13 13.66
N ASP A 7 0.49 0.34 14.89
CA ASP A 7 1.61 0.46 15.84
C ASP A 7 2.19 -0.91 16.22
N GLU A 8 1.35 -1.90 16.54
CA GLU A 8 1.79 -3.26 16.86
C GLU A 8 2.53 -3.93 15.68
N ILE A 9 2.03 -3.74 14.46
CA ILE A 9 2.70 -4.23 13.24
C ILE A 9 4.02 -3.48 13.04
N SER A 10 4.06 -2.17 13.26
CA SER A 10 5.27 -1.37 13.16
C SER A 10 6.37 -1.87 14.10
N GLU A 11 6.04 -2.18 15.36
CA GLU A 11 6.99 -2.73 16.33
C GLU A 11 7.48 -4.12 15.95
N THR A 12 6.59 -4.96 15.42
CA THR A 12 6.94 -6.29 14.90
C THR A 12 7.93 -6.17 13.73
N VAL A 13 7.66 -5.25 12.80
CA VAL A 13 8.53 -5.00 11.64
C VAL A 13 9.88 -4.46 12.09
N VAL A 14 9.93 -3.47 12.99
CA VAL A 14 11.19 -2.95 13.55
C VAL A 14 12.01 -4.08 14.16
N SER A 15 11.38 -4.93 14.98
CA SER A 15 12.05 -6.03 15.66
C SER A 15 12.62 -7.06 14.70
N ALA A 16 11.93 -7.32 13.59
CA ALA A 16 12.32 -8.33 12.63
C ALA A 16 13.40 -7.88 11.64
N ILE A 17 13.49 -6.58 11.34
CA ILE A 17 14.42 -6.07 10.32
C ILE A 17 15.61 -5.30 10.91
N LYS A 18 15.54 -4.87 12.18
CA LYS A 18 16.64 -4.17 12.84
C LYS A 18 17.84 -5.09 12.98
N GLY A 19 18.95 -4.71 12.34
CA GLY A 19 20.19 -5.49 12.34
C GLY A 19 20.21 -6.62 11.31
N ALA A 20 19.23 -6.70 10.40
CA ALA A 20 19.29 -7.58 9.24
C ALA A 20 20.32 -7.06 8.22
N ASP A 21 21.07 -7.97 7.60
CA ASP A 21 22.02 -7.64 6.52
C ASP A 21 21.31 -7.11 5.27
N ASP A 22 20.13 -7.68 4.94
CA ASP A 22 19.25 -7.21 3.87
C ASP A 22 17.88 -6.81 4.45
N ILE A 23 17.80 -5.57 4.89
CA ILE A 23 16.61 -4.99 5.53
C ILE A 23 15.40 -5.06 4.60
N LEU A 24 15.56 -4.85 3.29
CA LEU A 24 14.43 -4.81 2.36
C LEU A 24 13.88 -6.22 2.10
N SER A 25 14.74 -7.23 1.99
CA SER A 25 14.28 -8.62 1.89
C SER A 25 13.61 -9.08 3.18
N SER A 26 14.16 -8.74 4.35
CA SER A 26 13.52 -9.02 5.64
C SER A 26 12.18 -8.31 5.79
N LEU A 27 12.07 -7.04 5.37
CA LEU A 27 10.81 -6.29 5.36
C LEU A 27 9.76 -7.00 4.50
N ARG A 28 10.12 -7.37 3.26
CA ARG A 28 9.22 -8.09 2.36
C ARG A 28 8.74 -9.40 2.97
N GLN A 29 9.65 -10.17 3.58
CA GLN A 29 9.30 -11.44 4.20
C GLN A 29 8.33 -11.26 5.38
N VAL A 30 8.59 -10.29 6.26
CA VAL A 30 7.73 -10.01 7.42
C VAL A 30 6.34 -9.59 6.97
N VAL A 31 6.25 -8.66 6.02
CA VAL A 31 4.96 -8.20 5.47
C VAL A 31 4.18 -9.34 4.84
N LYS A 32 4.84 -10.14 3.99
CA LYS A 32 4.21 -11.29 3.34
C LYS A 32 3.67 -12.29 4.36
N ASN A 33 4.49 -12.63 5.37
CA ASN A 33 4.12 -13.58 6.41
C ASN A 33 2.98 -13.05 7.30
N GLN A 34 2.99 -11.75 7.62
CA GLN A 34 1.93 -11.13 8.42
C GLN A 34 0.60 -11.18 7.68
N VAL A 35 0.57 -10.84 6.39
CA VAL A 35 -0.64 -10.94 5.55
C VAL A 35 -1.08 -12.39 5.44
N LEU A 36 -0.18 -13.30 5.08
CA LEU A 36 -0.49 -14.72 4.90
C LEU A 36 -1.05 -15.35 6.19
N GLY A 37 -0.40 -15.09 7.34
CA GLY A 37 -0.83 -15.58 8.64
C GLY A 37 -2.20 -15.04 9.02
N SER A 38 -2.37 -13.71 8.94
CA SER A 38 -3.64 -13.06 9.28
C SER A 38 -4.80 -13.57 8.42
N LEU A 39 -4.59 -13.80 7.12
CA LEU A 39 -5.63 -14.32 6.23
C LEU A 39 -5.99 -15.78 6.53
N LYS A 40 -5.00 -16.62 6.85
CA LYS A 40 -5.23 -18.01 7.26
C LYS A 40 -6.00 -18.09 8.57
N ASP A 41 -5.58 -17.31 9.56
CA ASP A 41 -6.24 -17.26 10.86
C ASP A 41 -7.71 -16.81 10.72
N VAL A 42 -7.99 -15.84 9.84
CA VAL A 42 -9.37 -15.39 9.58
C VAL A 42 -10.18 -16.44 8.83
N SER A 43 -9.59 -17.14 7.85
CA SER A 43 -10.26 -18.24 7.14
C SER A 43 -10.64 -19.37 8.09
N GLU A 44 -9.79 -19.69 9.05
CA GLU A 44 -10.06 -20.70 10.08
C GLU A 44 -11.13 -20.22 11.09
N ALA A 45 -11.14 -18.93 11.40
CA ALA A 45 -12.08 -18.33 12.35
C ALA A 45 -13.44 -17.90 11.76
N GLY A 46 -13.61 -17.93 10.43
CA GLY A 46 -14.85 -17.52 9.75
C GLY A 46 -15.18 -16.02 9.84
N GLY A 47 -14.18 -15.17 10.05
CA GLY A 47 -14.34 -13.72 10.24
C GLY A 47 -14.22 -12.89 8.96
N ALA A 48 -14.43 -11.57 9.07
CA ALA A 48 -14.22 -10.61 7.99
C ALA A 48 -12.77 -10.08 7.97
N VAL A 49 -12.19 -9.94 6.78
CA VAL A 49 -10.77 -9.61 6.51
C VAL A 49 -10.49 -8.09 6.41
N MET A 50 -11.50 -7.25 6.63
CA MET A 50 -11.45 -5.84 6.22
C MET A 50 -10.26 -5.06 6.83
N GLY A 51 -9.39 -4.54 5.98
CA GLY A 51 -8.32 -3.61 6.35
C GLY A 51 -6.99 -4.24 6.80
N VAL A 52 -6.91 -5.57 6.92
CA VAL A 52 -5.67 -6.26 7.35
C VAL A 52 -4.49 -5.92 6.44
N VAL A 53 -4.71 -5.91 5.13
CA VAL A 53 -3.66 -5.62 4.14
C VAL A 53 -3.20 -4.17 4.28
N SER A 54 -4.14 -3.22 4.33
CA SER A 54 -3.79 -1.80 4.46
C SER A 54 -3.09 -1.48 5.77
N ASP A 55 -3.53 -2.07 6.89
CA ASP A 55 -2.89 -1.85 8.20
C ASP A 55 -1.52 -2.51 8.27
N THR A 56 -1.35 -3.68 7.63
CA THR A 56 -0.04 -4.33 7.52
C THR A 56 0.94 -3.48 6.73
N VAL A 57 0.54 -2.96 5.57
CA VAL A 57 1.41 -2.11 4.76
C VAL A 57 1.72 -0.79 5.48
N ALA A 58 0.72 -0.15 6.12
CA ALA A 58 0.96 1.07 6.88
C ALA A 58 1.93 0.85 8.05
N GLY A 59 1.78 -0.27 8.76
CA GLY A 59 2.64 -0.64 9.89
C GLY A 59 4.06 -0.94 9.43
N ALA A 60 4.19 -1.61 8.29
CA ALA A 60 5.47 -1.90 7.67
C ALA A 60 6.21 -0.65 7.19
N VAL A 61 5.51 0.28 6.53
CA VAL A 61 6.09 1.58 6.15
C VAL A 61 6.56 2.34 7.38
N THR A 62 5.71 2.41 8.41
CA THR A 62 6.03 3.07 9.68
C THR A 62 7.23 2.41 10.36
N GLY A 63 7.24 1.08 10.47
CA GLY A 63 8.32 0.33 11.12
C GLY A 63 9.65 0.40 10.37
N ALA A 64 9.61 0.27 9.04
CA ALA A 64 10.80 0.40 8.20
C ALA A 64 11.40 1.82 8.28
N SER A 65 10.57 2.86 8.32
CA SER A 65 11.07 4.23 8.48
C SER A 65 11.80 4.46 9.81
N LYS A 66 11.35 3.82 10.91
CA LYS A 66 11.98 3.90 12.24
C LYS A 66 13.39 3.30 12.27
N VAL A 67 13.73 2.42 11.33
CA VAL A 67 15.08 1.84 11.20
C VAL A 67 15.90 2.48 10.06
N GLY A 68 15.42 3.57 9.48
CA GLY A 68 16.14 4.36 8.47
C GLY A 68 15.92 3.94 7.01
N VAL A 69 14.98 3.03 6.72
CA VAL A 69 14.58 2.76 5.33
C VAL A 69 13.82 3.96 4.78
N SER A 70 14.06 4.32 3.52
CA SER A 70 13.32 5.39 2.87
C SER A 70 11.82 5.04 2.83
N VAL A 71 10.95 6.01 3.08
CA VAL A 71 9.49 5.77 3.11
C VAL A 71 8.99 5.25 1.76
N VAL A 72 9.59 5.70 0.66
CA VAL A 72 9.28 5.25 -0.71
C VAL A 72 9.68 3.78 -0.92
N ASP A 73 10.89 3.38 -0.52
CA ASP A 73 11.33 1.99 -0.64
C ASP A 73 10.52 1.07 0.27
N ALA A 74 10.24 1.52 1.49
CA ALA A 74 9.40 0.80 2.43
C ALA A 74 8.00 0.59 1.85
N ALA A 75 7.41 1.63 1.26
CA ALA A 75 6.11 1.56 0.60
C ALA A 75 6.11 0.56 -0.56
N LYS A 76 7.04 0.71 -1.51
CA LYS A 76 7.16 -0.18 -2.67
C LYS A 76 7.31 -1.64 -2.25
N ASN A 77 8.25 -1.93 -1.35
CA ASN A 77 8.51 -3.28 -0.90
C ASN A 77 7.33 -3.87 -0.09
N SER A 78 6.69 -3.06 0.76
CA SER A 78 5.54 -3.52 1.54
C SER A 78 4.32 -3.78 0.67
N VAL A 79 4.06 -2.93 -0.33
CA VAL A 79 2.96 -3.13 -1.29
C VAL A 79 3.14 -4.44 -2.05
N SER A 80 4.30 -4.65 -2.64
CA SER A 80 4.56 -5.88 -3.40
C SER A 80 4.46 -7.12 -2.49
N ALA A 81 5.05 -7.07 -1.30
CA ALA A 81 5.00 -8.19 -0.35
C ALA A 81 3.59 -8.52 0.11
N ALA A 82 2.77 -7.50 0.38
CA ALA A 82 1.41 -7.69 0.83
C ALA A 82 0.54 -8.32 -0.27
N ILE A 83 0.63 -7.82 -1.50
CA ILE A 83 -0.10 -8.39 -2.65
C ILE A 83 0.30 -9.85 -2.88
N ASN A 84 1.59 -10.17 -2.85
CA ASN A 84 2.06 -11.56 -2.95
C ASN A 84 1.56 -12.42 -1.78
N GLY A 85 1.53 -11.88 -0.57
CA GLY A 85 0.99 -12.56 0.61
C GLY A 85 -0.49 -12.91 0.45
N VAL A 86 -1.29 -12.00 -0.11
CA VAL A 86 -2.71 -12.27 -0.43
C VAL A 86 -2.82 -13.35 -1.52
N ALA A 87 -2.05 -13.24 -2.59
CA ALA A 87 -2.06 -14.22 -3.68
C ALA A 87 -1.70 -15.64 -3.19
N GLU A 88 -0.68 -15.76 -2.34
CA GLU A 88 -0.29 -17.04 -1.73
C GLU A 88 -1.33 -17.59 -0.75
N ALA A 89 -2.10 -16.71 -0.10
CA ALA A 89 -3.23 -17.09 0.73
C ALA A 89 -4.48 -17.49 -0.08
N GLY A 90 -4.47 -17.29 -1.42
CA GLY A 90 -5.62 -17.51 -2.28
C GLY A 90 -6.71 -16.42 -2.15
N GLY A 91 -6.36 -15.24 -1.65
CA GLY A 91 -7.27 -14.11 -1.51
C GLY A 91 -7.44 -13.27 -2.78
N ASP A 92 -8.25 -12.23 -2.71
CA ASP A 92 -8.49 -11.30 -3.83
C ASP A 92 -7.30 -10.35 -4.05
N VAL A 93 -6.57 -10.59 -5.14
CA VAL A 93 -5.39 -9.80 -5.53
C VAL A 93 -5.75 -8.35 -5.87
N MET A 94 -6.92 -8.10 -6.48
CA MET A 94 -7.33 -6.76 -6.89
C MET A 94 -7.78 -5.93 -5.70
N GLU A 95 -8.42 -6.57 -4.72
CA GLU A 95 -8.66 -5.94 -3.42
C GLU A 95 -7.34 -5.63 -2.72
N ALA A 96 -6.38 -6.56 -2.74
CA ALA A 96 -5.06 -6.37 -2.15
C ALA A 96 -4.29 -5.20 -2.79
N VAL A 97 -4.41 -5.01 -4.11
CA VAL A 97 -3.82 -3.88 -4.84
C VAL A 97 -4.30 -2.55 -4.26
N SER A 98 -5.63 -2.39 -4.12
CA SER A 98 -6.21 -1.17 -3.56
C SER A 98 -5.83 -0.97 -2.09
N GLN A 99 -5.97 -2.01 -1.26
CA GLN A 99 -5.67 -1.93 0.17
C GLN A 99 -4.17 -1.69 0.44
N SER A 100 -3.28 -2.33 -0.32
CA SER A 100 -1.84 -2.17 -0.16
C SER A 100 -1.40 -0.75 -0.51
N ALA A 101 -1.85 -0.23 -1.66
CA ALA A 101 -1.50 1.11 -2.08
C ALA A 101 -2.05 2.18 -1.10
N SER A 102 -3.28 1.96 -0.60
CA SER A 102 -3.89 2.74 0.48
C SER A 102 -3.03 2.73 1.76
N GLY A 103 -2.63 1.54 2.20
CA GLY A 103 -1.80 1.34 3.39
C GLY A 103 -0.45 2.04 3.30
N ALA A 104 0.17 2.04 2.12
CA ALA A 104 1.44 2.73 1.89
C ALA A 104 1.33 4.24 2.11
N VAL A 105 0.29 4.87 1.55
CA VAL A 105 0.02 6.31 1.72
C VAL A 105 -0.33 6.64 3.16
N LYS A 106 -1.14 5.79 3.82
CA LYS A 106 -1.47 5.93 5.24
C LYS A 106 -0.21 5.91 6.11
N GLY A 107 0.65 4.91 5.94
CA GLY A 107 1.90 4.80 6.67
C GLY A 107 2.85 5.98 6.41
N ALA A 108 2.92 6.45 5.16
CA ALA A 108 3.71 7.64 4.82
C ALA A 108 3.16 8.90 5.48
N ALA A 109 1.85 9.11 5.48
CA ALA A 109 1.22 10.24 6.15
C ALA A 109 1.47 10.21 7.66
N ASP A 110 1.39 9.04 8.29
CA ASP A 110 1.60 8.87 9.73
C ASP A 110 3.04 9.19 10.17
N VAL A 111 4.03 9.00 9.29
CA VAL A 111 5.44 9.35 9.57
C VAL A 111 5.87 10.70 8.99
N GLY A 112 4.94 11.45 8.40
CA GLY A 112 5.24 12.74 7.76
C GLY A 112 6.14 12.62 6.51
N GLY A 113 6.10 11.48 5.83
CA GLY A 113 6.84 11.23 4.59
C GLY A 113 6.24 11.94 3.38
N ASP A 114 6.96 11.87 2.26
CA ASP A 114 6.50 12.40 0.97
C ASP A 114 5.35 11.55 0.40
N VAL A 115 4.13 11.89 0.79
CA VAL A 115 2.89 11.21 0.38
C VAL A 115 2.65 11.24 -1.13
N ALA A 116 3.17 12.23 -1.86
CA ALA A 116 3.02 12.30 -3.31
C ALA A 116 3.89 11.26 -4.01
N ASN A 117 5.18 11.21 -3.66
CA ASN A 117 6.09 10.22 -4.23
C ASN A 117 5.73 8.80 -3.79
N VAL A 118 5.33 8.62 -2.53
CA VAL A 118 4.84 7.32 -2.03
C VAL A 118 3.59 6.88 -2.80
N ALA A 119 2.64 7.77 -3.05
CA ALA A 119 1.44 7.44 -3.83
C ALA A 119 1.81 6.90 -5.22
N VAL A 120 2.70 7.58 -5.96
CA VAL A 120 3.13 7.14 -7.29
C VAL A 120 3.83 5.79 -7.20
N SER A 121 4.83 5.64 -6.33
CA SER A 121 5.59 4.38 -6.21
C SER A 121 4.75 3.21 -5.71
N ALA A 122 3.75 3.46 -4.86
CA ALA A 122 2.81 2.45 -4.41
C ALA A 122 1.91 1.97 -5.56
N VAL A 123 1.39 2.88 -6.40
CA VAL A 123 0.61 2.52 -7.58
C VAL A 123 1.46 1.74 -8.58
N GLU A 124 2.67 2.21 -8.89
CA GLU A 124 3.60 1.50 -9.79
C GLU A 124 3.88 0.07 -9.28
N SER A 125 4.22 -0.06 -7.99
CA SER A 125 4.51 -1.35 -7.38
C SER A 125 3.31 -2.28 -7.42
N ALA A 126 2.11 -1.75 -7.23
CA ALA A 126 0.89 -2.55 -7.25
C ALA A 126 0.56 -3.03 -8.66
N ILE A 127 0.70 -2.17 -9.68
CA ILE A 127 0.51 -2.53 -11.09
C ILE A 127 1.52 -3.60 -11.50
N GLU A 128 2.81 -3.39 -11.18
CA GLU A 128 3.88 -4.33 -11.50
C GLU A 128 3.63 -5.69 -10.84
N THR A 129 3.31 -5.70 -9.54
CA THR A 129 3.07 -6.96 -8.80
C THR A 129 1.84 -7.68 -9.30
N ALA A 130 0.74 -6.98 -9.55
CA ALA A 130 -0.49 -7.56 -10.09
C ALA A 130 -0.27 -8.15 -11.50
N GLY A 131 0.45 -7.43 -12.37
CA GLY A 131 0.82 -7.91 -13.70
C GLY A 131 1.68 -9.18 -13.65
N ASN A 132 2.65 -9.24 -12.73
CA ASN A 132 3.46 -10.44 -12.51
C ASN A 132 2.64 -11.64 -12.02
N LEU A 133 1.50 -11.39 -11.38
CA LEU A 133 0.51 -12.39 -10.97
C LEU A 133 -0.55 -12.68 -12.05
N GLY A 134 -0.38 -12.15 -13.26
CA GLY A 134 -1.27 -12.38 -14.40
C GLY A 134 -2.59 -11.59 -14.34
N GLN A 135 -2.71 -10.58 -13.48
CA GLN A 135 -3.87 -9.69 -13.45
C GLN A 135 -3.79 -8.62 -14.55
N ASP A 136 -4.94 -8.05 -14.90
CA ASP A 136 -5.01 -6.92 -15.83
C ASP A 136 -4.39 -5.66 -15.20
N THR A 137 -3.39 -5.10 -15.87
CA THR A 137 -2.63 -3.96 -15.36
C THR A 137 -3.43 -2.65 -15.41
N THR A 138 -4.43 -2.54 -16.28
CA THR A 138 -5.32 -1.38 -16.36
C THR A 138 -6.27 -1.37 -15.16
N ASP A 139 -6.85 -2.52 -14.82
CA ASP A 139 -7.69 -2.66 -13.64
C ASP A 139 -6.88 -2.54 -12.36
N ALA A 140 -5.63 -3.05 -12.33
CA ALA A 140 -4.73 -2.86 -11.20
C ALA A 140 -4.43 -1.37 -10.99
N ALA A 141 -4.15 -0.64 -12.07
CA ALA A 141 -3.96 0.81 -12.02
C ALA A 141 -5.21 1.51 -11.46
N LYS A 142 -6.41 1.16 -11.93
CA LYS A 142 -7.66 1.74 -11.43
C LYS A 142 -7.82 1.51 -9.92
N ASN A 143 -7.67 0.27 -9.47
CA ASN A 143 -7.84 -0.09 -8.07
C ASN A 143 -6.80 0.59 -7.17
N ALA A 144 -5.53 0.60 -7.58
CA ALA A 144 -4.47 1.24 -6.83
C ALA A 144 -4.68 2.76 -6.71
N ILE A 145 -5.01 3.44 -7.82
CA ILE A 145 -5.27 4.88 -7.84
C ILE A 145 -6.47 5.22 -6.94
N LEU A 146 -7.57 4.45 -7.03
CA LEU A 146 -8.74 4.67 -6.19
C LEU A 146 -8.42 4.53 -4.71
N GLY A 147 -7.65 3.50 -4.32
CA GLY A 147 -7.22 3.30 -2.93
C GLY A 147 -6.39 4.47 -2.40
N VAL A 148 -5.34 4.84 -3.15
CA VAL A 148 -4.46 5.96 -2.82
C VAL A 148 -5.21 7.28 -2.69
N VAL A 149 -6.08 7.59 -3.65
CA VAL A 149 -6.85 8.85 -3.65
C VAL A 149 -7.83 8.89 -2.49
N LYS A 150 -8.50 7.77 -2.19
CA LYS A 150 -9.41 7.67 -1.05
C LYS A 150 -8.70 7.99 0.26
N VAL A 151 -7.55 7.36 0.52
CA VAL A 151 -6.76 7.63 1.73
C VAL A 151 -6.26 9.08 1.76
N ALA A 152 -5.79 9.62 0.63
CA ALA A 152 -5.35 11.00 0.56
C ALA A 152 -6.49 12.00 0.85
N GLU A 153 -7.73 11.67 0.48
CA GLU A 153 -8.94 12.43 0.84
C GLU A 153 -9.27 12.31 2.33
N GLU A 154 -9.11 11.14 2.94
CA GLU A 154 -9.31 10.89 4.38
C GLU A 154 -8.27 11.61 5.26
N VAL A 155 -7.01 11.66 4.82
CA VAL A 155 -5.95 12.45 5.49
C VAL A 155 -6.28 13.95 5.46
N GLY A 156 -6.92 14.42 4.38
CA GLY A 156 -7.40 15.79 4.24
C GLY A 156 -6.30 16.83 3.94
N GLY A 157 -6.68 18.10 4.06
CA GLY A 157 -5.81 19.24 3.74
C GLY A 157 -5.41 19.29 2.26
N GLU A 158 -4.17 19.67 1.99
CA GLU A 158 -3.61 19.71 0.62
C GLU A 158 -3.17 18.34 0.11
N THR A 159 -3.12 17.31 0.99
CA THR A 159 -2.65 15.95 0.66
C THR A 159 -3.39 15.35 -0.52
N SER A 160 -4.72 15.45 -0.55
CA SER A 160 -5.54 14.93 -1.67
C SER A 160 -5.13 15.58 -3.00
N GLN A 161 -4.94 16.89 -3.03
CA GLN A 161 -4.59 17.61 -4.25
C GLN A 161 -3.15 17.28 -4.68
N THR A 162 -2.23 17.22 -3.73
CA THR A 162 -0.82 16.85 -3.96
C THR A 162 -0.69 15.45 -4.54
N VAL A 163 -1.40 14.46 -3.96
CA VAL A 163 -1.43 13.09 -4.47
C VAL A 163 -2.05 13.03 -5.88
N LYS A 164 -3.20 13.70 -6.10
CA LYS A 164 -3.83 13.74 -7.42
C LYS A 164 -2.91 14.36 -8.49
N ASN A 165 -2.23 15.45 -8.16
CA ASN A 165 -1.30 16.12 -9.05
C ASN A 165 -0.07 15.24 -9.36
N ALA A 166 0.48 14.56 -8.35
CA ALA A 166 1.59 13.64 -8.52
C ALA A 166 1.21 12.47 -9.44
N LEU A 167 0.05 11.85 -9.23
CA LEU A 167 -0.47 10.78 -10.09
C LEU A 167 -0.69 11.27 -11.54
N LEU A 168 -1.25 12.47 -11.74
CA LEU A 168 -1.45 13.06 -13.08
C LEU A 168 -0.13 13.37 -13.79
N SER A 169 0.93 13.68 -13.04
CA SER A 169 2.23 14.05 -13.59
C SER A 169 3.15 12.85 -13.82
N ALA A 170 2.80 11.69 -13.26
CA ALA A 170 3.61 10.48 -13.36
C ALA A 170 3.55 9.89 -14.77
N VAL A 171 4.66 9.98 -15.50
CA VAL A 171 4.80 9.48 -16.88
C VAL A 171 4.72 7.95 -16.96
N SER A 172 5.06 7.27 -15.87
CA SER A 172 5.01 5.81 -15.72
C SER A 172 3.59 5.25 -15.59
N LEU A 173 2.61 6.08 -15.25
CA LEU A 173 1.23 5.64 -15.05
C LEU A 173 0.41 5.80 -16.33
N PRO A 174 -0.57 4.90 -16.60
CA PRO A 174 -1.44 5.03 -17.77
C PRO A 174 -2.28 6.31 -17.71
N LYS A 175 -1.86 7.33 -18.47
CA LYS A 175 -2.44 8.68 -18.42
C LYS A 175 -3.97 8.69 -18.56
N GLU A 176 -4.51 7.90 -19.48
CA GLU A 176 -5.95 7.81 -19.70
C GLU A 176 -6.72 7.30 -18.47
N VAL A 177 -6.16 6.31 -17.77
CA VAL A 177 -6.75 5.76 -16.54
C VAL A 177 -6.74 6.82 -15.44
N VAL A 178 -5.59 7.46 -15.22
CA VAL A 178 -5.43 8.49 -14.19
C VAL A 178 -6.38 9.66 -14.46
N GLU A 179 -6.42 10.17 -15.69
CA GLU A 179 -7.28 11.30 -16.05
C GLU A 179 -8.76 10.96 -15.89
N THR A 180 -9.20 9.78 -16.34
CA THR A 180 -10.59 9.35 -16.24
C THR A 180 -11.06 9.31 -14.79
N LEU A 181 -10.24 8.73 -13.90
CA LEU A 181 -10.59 8.58 -12.49
C LEU A 181 -10.57 9.92 -11.73
N LEU A 182 -9.61 10.79 -12.05
CA LEU A 182 -9.41 12.04 -11.31
C LEU A 182 -10.24 13.21 -11.84
N LYS A 183 -10.52 13.26 -13.15
CA LYS A 183 -11.37 14.29 -13.77
C LYS A 183 -12.86 13.92 -13.70
N GLY A 184 -13.21 12.63 -13.70
CA GLY A 184 -14.59 12.15 -13.62
C GLY A 184 -15.36 12.56 -12.35
N LYS A 185 -14.68 13.08 -11.31
CA LYS A 185 -15.32 13.69 -10.13
C LYS A 185 -15.81 15.14 -10.33
N LYS A 186 -15.42 15.85 -11.41
CA LYS A 186 -15.81 17.25 -11.64
C LYS A 186 -17.18 17.45 -12.29
N ASP A 187 -17.76 16.42 -12.92
CA ASP A 187 -18.99 16.57 -13.74
C ASP A 187 -20.29 16.14 -13.01
N LYS A 188 -20.31 16.16 -11.67
CA LYS A 188 -21.53 15.85 -10.87
C LYS A 188 -21.88 16.91 -9.82
N ALA A 189 -21.56 18.18 -10.08
CA ALA A 189 -22.04 19.31 -9.29
C ALA A 189 -23.15 20.07 -10.04
#